data_AF-N6Y8Y4-F1
#
_entry.id   AF-N6Y8Y4-F1
#
_cell.length_a   1.000
_cell.length_b   1.000
_cell.length_c   1.000
_cell.angle_alpha   90.00
_cell.angle_beta   90.00
_cell.angle_gamma   90.00
#
_symmetry.space_group_name_H-M   'P 1'
#
loop_
_entity.id
_entity.type
_entity.pdbx_description
1 polymer ?
#
loop_
_entity_poly.entity_id
_entity_poly.type
_entity_poly.pdbx_seq_one_letter_code
_entity_poly.pdbx_strand_id
1 'polypeptide(L)'
;RRTRASARLAQRPSPAWEPGHAPALEARTRPLRRQPSRPLAQPARKPLPFSLHSFPGGLAFVDIETTGGPAQRESITEVGIVQVDEDGVREWSTLVRPESRIPDYIQRLTGIDDAMVADAPRFADIADEIFDRLDGRLFVAHNARFDHGHLRAAFRRAGLDMRPQVLCTVKLSRRLFPDHRRHGLDHLIERHGLVVADRHRALGDAQLLWQFWQKIHERFPPGQLSEVMRELVGHPSLPPHLDPEQIADLPDAPGVYLFYGERGGDPAPAGGSDDADGPARAAPDAGASSPSASPSASPFASPSASPSASPSASPSASPFAGRART
;
A
#
# COMPACT_ATOMS: atom_id res chain seq x y z
N ARG A 1 17.79 -37.34 72.29
CA ARG A 1 18.60 -38.10 73.28
C ARG A 1 19.58 -38.99 72.52
N ARG A 2 20.88 -38.91 72.87
CA ARG A 2 21.94 -39.96 72.92
C ARG A 2 21.70 -41.28 72.14
N THR A 3 22.63 -41.97 71.48
CA THR A 3 24.09 -41.90 71.20
C THR A 3 24.46 -43.21 70.46
N ARG A 4 25.52 -43.18 69.62
CA ARG A 4 26.53 -44.26 69.34
C ARG A 4 26.08 -45.57 68.65
N ALA A 5 26.87 -46.27 67.82
CA ALA A 5 28.26 -46.15 67.36
C ALA A 5 28.54 -47.05 66.12
N SER A 6 29.56 -46.66 65.33
CA SER A 6 30.64 -47.42 64.62
C SER A 6 30.28 -48.67 63.77
N ALA A 7 30.89 -48.96 62.61
CA ALA A 7 32.30 -48.85 62.25
C ALA A 7 32.55 -48.83 60.71
N ARG A 8 33.76 -48.40 60.34
CA ARG A 8 34.32 -48.21 58.98
C ARG A 8 34.50 -49.50 58.18
N LEU A 9 34.33 -49.42 56.86
CA LEU A 9 35.15 -50.14 55.88
C LEU A 9 35.53 -49.20 54.71
N ALA A 10 36.75 -49.38 54.22
CA ALA A 10 37.52 -48.42 53.44
C ALA A 10 37.01 -48.19 51.99
N GLN A 11 37.06 -46.94 51.55
CA GLN A 11 36.92 -46.53 50.14
C GLN A 11 38.31 -46.38 49.52
N ARG A 12 38.55 -47.03 48.37
CA ARG A 12 39.70 -46.77 47.49
C ARG A 12 39.34 -45.63 46.53
N PRO A 13 40.23 -44.65 46.29
CA PRO A 13 39.95 -43.54 45.38
C PRO A 13 40.08 -43.97 43.91
N SER A 14 39.13 -43.50 43.09
CA SER A 14 39.18 -43.58 41.63
C SER A 14 40.25 -42.63 41.06
N PRO A 15 40.94 -43.01 39.97
CA PRO A 15 42.09 -42.26 39.48
C PRO A 15 41.71 -40.98 38.75
N ALA A 16 42.50 -39.95 39.02
CA ALA A 16 42.55 -38.70 38.28
C ALA A 16 43.00 -38.97 36.83
N TRP A 17 42.29 -38.35 35.88
CA TRP A 17 42.71 -38.27 34.49
C TRP A 17 43.48 -36.96 34.32
N GLU A 18 44.73 -37.05 33.85
CA GLU A 18 45.51 -35.89 33.40
C GLU A 18 45.31 -35.67 31.90
N PRO A 19 45.28 -34.42 31.41
CA PRO A 19 45.14 -34.12 29.99
C PRO A 19 46.48 -34.27 29.25
N GLY A 20 46.52 -35.21 28.31
CA GLY A 20 47.63 -35.40 27.38
C GLY A 20 47.71 -34.28 26.33
N HIS A 21 48.93 -33.80 26.11
CA HIS A 21 49.32 -32.89 25.02
C HIS A 21 48.92 -33.44 23.64
N ALA A 22 48.09 -32.70 22.91
CA ALA A 22 47.84 -32.90 21.49
C ALA A 22 48.67 -31.88 20.66
N PRO A 23 49.19 -32.26 19.48
CA PRO A 23 49.98 -31.37 18.64
C PRO A 23 49.08 -30.29 18.01
N ALA A 24 49.62 -29.07 17.92
CA ALA A 24 48.97 -27.94 17.27
C ALA A 24 48.82 -28.20 15.76
N LEU A 25 47.61 -28.56 15.34
CA LEU A 25 47.20 -28.53 13.94
C LEU A 25 46.62 -27.13 13.68
N GLU A 26 47.30 -26.32 12.88
CA GLU A 26 46.77 -25.04 12.39
C GLU A 26 45.50 -25.30 11.57
N ALA A 27 44.33 -25.15 12.20
CA ALA A 27 43.06 -25.15 11.54
C ALA A 27 42.89 -23.83 10.79
N ARG A 28 43.27 -23.82 9.51
CA ARG A 28 42.90 -22.78 8.54
C ARG A 28 41.38 -22.70 8.47
N THR A 29 40.77 -21.74 9.15
CA THR A 29 39.36 -21.41 9.03
C THR A 29 39.10 -20.73 7.68
N ARG A 30 38.83 -21.53 6.65
CA ARG A 30 38.17 -21.05 5.43
C ARG A 30 36.71 -20.73 5.77
N PRO A 31 36.17 -19.55 5.41
CA PRO A 31 34.75 -19.28 5.60
C PRO A 31 33.94 -20.29 4.77
N LEU A 32 32.95 -20.93 5.39
CA LEU A 32 31.98 -21.77 4.69
C LEU A 32 31.25 -20.91 3.66
N ARG A 33 31.57 -21.13 2.39
CA ARG A 33 30.83 -20.58 1.26
C ARG A 33 29.41 -21.14 1.35
N ARG A 34 28.43 -20.29 1.72
CA ARG A 34 27.00 -20.64 1.63
C ARG A 34 26.72 -21.11 0.22
N GLN A 35 26.37 -22.39 0.05
CA GLN A 35 25.88 -22.86 -1.23
C GLN A 35 24.49 -22.27 -1.44
N PRO A 36 24.20 -21.72 -2.63
CA PRO A 36 22.83 -21.34 -2.96
C PRO A 36 21.94 -22.58 -2.92
N SER A 37 20.82 -22.48 -2.21
CA SER A 37 19.78 -23.51 -2.14
C SER A 37 19.34 -23.86 -3.56
N ARG A 38 19.41 -25.14 -3.91
CA ARG A 38 18.95 -25.68 -5.19
C ARG A 38 17.45 -25.35 -5.34
N PRO A 39 17.01 -24.67 -6.41
CA PRO A 39 15.59 -24.33 -6.56
C PRO A 39 14.76 -25.61 -6.70
N LEU A 40 13.63 -25.68 -5.99
CA LEU A 40 12.62 -26.71 -6.24
C LEU A 40 12.22 -26.66 -7.72
N ALA A 41 12.15 -27.83 -8.35
CA ALA A 41 11.67 -27.95 -9.72
C ALA A 41 10.24 -27.37 -9.81
N GLN A 42 10.08 -26.34 -10.62
CA GLN A 42 8.79 -25.70 -10.85
C GLN A 42 7.93 -26.60 -11.76
N PRO A 43 6.61 -26.73 -11.50
CA PRO A 43 5.70 -27.43 -12.40
C PRO A 43 5.62 -26.72 -13.76
N ALA A 44 5.34 -27.49 -14.81
CA ALA A 44 5.32 -27.02 -16.19
C ALA A 44 4.41 -25.78 -16.41
N ARG A 45 4.98 -24.77 -17.06
CA ARG A 45 4.39 -23.45 -17.34
C ARG A 45 3.09 -23.59 -18.15
N LYS A 46 1.98 -23.08 -17.62
CA LYS A 46 0.79 -22.72 -18.43
C LYS A 46 0.98 -21.28 -18.92
N PRO A 47 0.76 -20.97 -20.21
CA PRO A 47 0.86 -19.59 -20.71
C PRO A 47 -0.16 -18.69 -20.00
N LEU A 48 0.26 -17.49 -19.62
CA LEU A 48 -0.61 -16.51 -18.98
C LEU A 48 -1.66 -16.02 -20.00
N PRO A 49 -2.97 -16.09 -19.72
CA PRO A 49 -3.99 -15.82 -20.73
C PRO A 49 -4.27 -14.34 -21.02
N PHE A 50 -3.52 -13.41 -20.43
CA PHE A 50 -3.65 -11.98 -20.67
C PHE A 50 -2.47 -11.49 -21.50
N SER A 51 -2.75 -10.70 -22.53
CA SER A 51 -1.72 -10.17 -23.42
C SER A 51 -0.87 -9.15 -22.64
N LEU A 52 0.27 -9.60 -22.09
CA LEU A 52 1.26 -8.76 -21.41
C LEU A 52 1.83 -7.66 -22.32
N HIS A 53 1.54 -7.67 -23.62
CA HIS A 53 1.99 -6.65 -24.57
C HIS A 53 1.58 -5.22 -24.18
N SER A 54 0.51 -5.04 -23.40
CA SER A 54 0.12 -3.72 -22.87
C SER A 54 0.94 -3.27 -21.64
N PHE A 55 1.67 -4.20 -21.02
CA PHE A 55 2.48 -3.98 -19.82
C PHE A 55 3.85 -4.64 -20.03
N PRO A 56 4.80 -3.96 -20.69
CA PRO A 56 6.08 -4.55 -21.07
C PRO A 56 6.87 -5.12 -19.89
N GLY A 57 6.67 -4.59 -18.68
CA GLY A 57 7.28 -5.13 -17.45
C GLY A 57 6.51 -6.26 -16.78
N GLY A 58 5.30 -6.59 -17.26
CA GLY A 58 4.40 -7.58 -16.68
C GLY A 58 3.43 -7.04 -15.63
N LEU A 59 3.19 -7.81 -14.57
CA LEU A 59 2.31 -7.48 -13.45
C LEU A 59 3.13 -7.25 -12.18
N ALA A 60 2.66 -6.35 -11.32
CA ALA A 60 3.16 -6.21 -9.95
C ALA A 60 1.98 -6.24 -8.99
N PHE A 61 1.89 -7.31 -8.17
CA PHE A 61 0.95 -7.36 -7.06
C PHE A 61 1.58 -6.70 -5.86
N VAL A 62 0.93 -5.69 -5.32
CA VAL A 62 1.50 -4.80 -4.30
C VAL A 62 0.54 -4.68 -3.13
N ASP A 63 1.13 -4.69 -1.95
CA ASP A 63 0.49 -4.36 -0.68
C ASP A 63 1.51 -3.60 0.18
N ILE A 64 1.03 -2.74 1.08
CA ILE A 64 1.88 -1.96 1.99
C ILE A 64 1.30 -1.94 3.39
N GLU A 65 2.19 -1.80 4.38
CA GLU A 65 1.80 -1.41 5.73
C GLU A 65 2.19 0.05 5.98
N THR A 66 1.43 0.73 6.83
CA THR A 66 1.59 2.18 7.06
C THR A 66 1.43 2.54 8.54
N THR A 67 1.79 3.77 8.92
CA THR A 67 1.55 4.32 10.25
C THR A 67 0.09 4.70 10.54
N GLY A 68 -0.83 4.57 9.56
CA GLY A 68 -2.30 4.58 9.75
C GLY A 68 -3.04 5.93 9.66
N GLY A 69 -3.87 6.11 8.61
CA GLY A 69 -4.63 7.33 8.23
C GLY A 69 -4.34 7.84 6.78
N PRO A 70 -4.30 9.16 6.46
CA PRO A 70 -4.20 9.66 5.08
C PRO A 70 -2.76 9.79 4.52
N ALA A 71 -2.57 9.35 3.26
CA ALA A 71 -1.31 9.28 2.52
C ALA A 71 -0.41 10.54 2.54
N GLN A 72 -0.98 11.73 2.65
CA GLN A 72 -0.20 12.98 2.66
C GLN A 72 0.61 13.16 3.94
N ARG A 73 0.20 12.53 5.05
CA ARG A 73 0.77 12.73 6.39
C ARG A 73 1.43 11.49 6.96
N GLU A 74 1.47 10.41 6.20
CA GLU A 74 1.88 9.09 6.70
C GLU A 74 3.05 8.46 6.00
N SER A 75 3.68 7.58 6.77
CA SER A 75 4.83 6.81 6.39
C SER A 75 4.42 5.37 6.11
N ILE A 76 5.07 4.80 5.10
CA ILE A 76 5.05 3.37 4.81
C ILE A 76 6.00 2.70 5.79
N THR A 77 5.61 1.56 6.35
CA THR A 77 6.38 0.75 7.30
C THR A 77 6.78 -0.61 6.74
N GLU A 78 6.10 -1.10 5.70
CA GLU A 78 6.48 -2.29 4.93
C GLU A 78 5.99 -2.16 3.49
N VAL A 79 6.73 -2.73 2.54
CA VAL A 79 6.30 -2.88 1.15
C VAL A 79 6.46 -4.35 0.76
N GLY A 80 5.43 -4.93 0.14
CA GLY A 80 5.45 -6.27 -0.45
C GLY A 80 5.12 -6.21 -1.92
N ILE A 81 5.94 -6.86 -2.76
CA ILE A 81 5.78 -6.87 -4.22
C ILE A 81 5.97 -8.30 -4.74
N VAL A 82 4.98 -8.80 -5.49
CA VAL A 82 5.09 -10.00 -6.31
C VAL A 82 5.07 -9.59 -7.78
N GLN A 83 6.21 -9.72 -8.46
CA GLN A 83 6.38 -9.41 -9.88
C GLN A 83 6.13 -10.66 -10.71
N VAL A 84 5.36 -10.53 -11.79
CA VAL A 84 5.03 -11.64 -12.69
C VAL A 84 5.20 -11.21 -14.14
N ASP A 85 6.10 -11.86 -14.87
CA ASP A 85 6.36 -11.63 -16.29
C ASP A 85 6.76 -12.94 -16.99
N GLU A 86 7.28 -12.85 -18.22
CA GLU A 86 7.70 -14.00 -19.04
C GLU A 86 8.84 -14.82 -18.40
N ASP A 87 9.67 -14.15 -17.59
CA ASP A 87 10.77 -14.77 -16.86
C ASP A 87 10.28 -15.53 -15.61
N GLY A 88 9.06 -15.21 -15.14
CA GLY A 88 8.37 -15.93 -14.09
C GLY A 88 7.93 -15.03 -12.93
N VAL A 89 7.83 -15.64 -11.74
CA VAL A 89 7.39 -14.97 -10.51
C VAL A 89 8.60 -14.64 -9.64
N ARG A 90 8.71 -13.40 -9.18
CA ARG A 90 9.73 -12.93 -8.24
C ARG A 90 9.06 -12.17 -7.10
N GLU A 91 9.55 -12.39 -5.89
CA GLU A 91 9.01 -11.80 -4.67
C GLU A 91 10.05 -10.88 -4.03
N TRP A 92 9.59 -9.76 -3.51
CA TRP A 92 10.42 -8.79 -2.81
C TRP A 92 9.63 -8.13 -1.70
N SER A 93 10.27 -7.93 -0.55
CA SER A 93 9.71 -7.13 0.53
C SER A 93 10.80 -6.48 1.37
N THR A 94 10.43 -5.38 2.00
CA THR A 94 11.30 -4.71 2.98
C THR A 94 10.46 -3.99 4.01
N LEU A 95 10.96 -3.98 5.24
CA LEU A 95 10.53 -2.99 6.22
C LEU A 95 11.05 -1.61 5.81
N VAL A 96 10.35 -0.57 6.23
CA VAL A 96 10.66 0.82 5.95
C VAL A 96 10.62 1.59 7.26
N ARG A 97 11.67 2.36 7.54
CA ARG A 97 11.72 3.24 8.70
C ARG A 97 10.80 4.45 8.47
N PRO A 98 9.73 4.61 9.25
CA PRO A 98 8.85 5.76 9.14
C PRO A 98 9.51 7.03 9.70
N GLU A 99 8.96 8.19 9.33
CA GLU A 99 9.41 9.49 9.87
C GLU A 99 8.88 9.74 11.30
N SER A 100 7.85 9.00 11.71
CA SER A 100 7.17 9.13 13.00
C SER A 100 6.96 7.77 13.65
N ARG A 101 6.81 7.77 14.98
CA ARG A 101 6.46 6.57 15.76
C ARG A 101 5.22 5.88 15.20
N ILE A 102 5.24 4.55 15.15
CA ILE A 102 4.09 3.73 14.77
C ILE A 102 3.08 3.74 15.94
N PRO A 103 1.81 4.16 15.76
CA PRO A 103 0.82 4.13 16.83
C PRO A 103 0.55 2.71 17.33
N ASP A 104 0.36 2.51 18.64
CA ASP A 104 0.20 1.17 19.24
C ASP A 104 -0.94 0.35 18.63
N TYR A 105 -2.02 0.99 18.15
CA TYR A 105 -3.11 0.28 17.50
C TYR A 105 -2.73 -0.27 16.12
N ILE A 106 -1.84 0.40 15.40
CA ILE A 106 -1.27 -0.07 14.13
C ILE A 106 -0.26 -1.19 14.39
N GLN A 107 0.57 -1.07 15.43
CA GLN A 107 1.48 -2.15 15.83
C GLN A 107 0.70 -3.44 16.14
N ARG A 108 -0.45 -3.33 16.84
CA ARG A 108 -1.34 -4.49 17.08
C ARG A 108 -1.99 -5.06 15.83
N LEU A 109 -2.26 -4.22 14.82
CA LEU A 109 -2.91 -4.63 13.58
C LEU A 109 -1.94 -5.34 12.64
N THR A 110 -0.74 -4.80 12.49
CA THR A 110 0.26 -5.21 11.48
C THR A 110 1.34 -6.12 12.07
N GLY A 111 1.49 -6.13 13.40
CA GLY A 111 2.60 -6.78 14.08
C GLY A 111 3.95 -6.06 13.93
N ILE A 112 4.00 -4.90 13.26
CA ILE A 112 5.23 -4.14 13.06
C ILE A 112 5.35 -3.09 14.16
N ASP A 113 6.39 -3.20 14.98
CA ASP A 113 6.72 -2.25 16.03
C ASP A 113 7.88 -1.30 15.65
N ASP A 114 8.09 -0.26 16.46
CA ASP A 114 9.15 0.73 16.24
C ASP A 114 10.56 0.10 16.29
N ALA A 115 10.75 -1.01 17.00
CA ALA A 115 12.04 -1.68 17.12
C ALA A 115 12.40 -2.44 15.84
N MET A 116 11.42 -3.07 15.19
CA MET A 116 11.60 -3.78 13.92
C MET A 116 12.06 -2.85 12.79
N VAL A 117 11.59 -1.59 12.78
CA VAL A 117 11.88 -0.62 11.71
C VAL A 117 13.03 0.33 12.02
N ALA A 118 13.63 0.25 13.22
CA ALA A 118 14.66 1.20 13.67
C ALA A 118 15.89 1.24 12.73
N ASP A 119 16.34 0.06 12.30
CA ASP A 119 17.49 -0.13 11.41
C ASP A 119 17.09 -0.32 9.94
N ALA A 120 15.79 -0.24 9.63
CA ALA A 120 15.28 -0.33 8.27
C ALA A 120 15.67 0.90 7.42
N PRO A 121 15.78 0.76 6.08
CA PRO A 121 15.98 1.91 5.21
C PRO A 121 14.79 2.87 5.30
N ARG A 122 15.01 4.18 5.07
CA ARG A 122 13.88 5.10 4.81
C ARG A 122 13.37 4.85 3.40
N PHE A 123 12.14 5.26 3.14
CA PHE A 123 11.56 5.15 1.80
C PHE A 123 12.45 5.78 0.71
N ALA A 124 13.02 6.96 0.97
CA ALA A 124 13.90 7.63 0.03
C ALA A 124 15.17 6.83 -0.32
N ASP A 125 15.66 5.98 0.60
CA ASP A 125 16.86 5.17 0.39
C ASP A 125 16.58 3.95 -0.53
N ILE A 126 15.31 3.58 -0.72
CA ILE A 126 14.86 2.43 -1.54
C ILE A 126 13.89 2.84 -2.66
N ALA A 127 13.67 4.14 -2.86
CA ALA A 127 12.66 4.64 -3.79
C ALA A 127 12.96 4.18 -5.23
N ASP A 128 14.20 4.32 -5.69
CA ASP A 128 14.61 3.89 -7.03
C ASP A 128 14.41 2.37 -7.23
N GLU A 129 14.73 1.54 -6.23
CA GLU A 129 14.51 0.09 -6.31
C GLU A 129 13.01 -0.24 -6.44
N ILE A 130 12.15 0.40 -5.65
CA ILE A 130 10.70 0.19 -5.78
C ILE A 130 10.20 0.69 -7.14
N PHE A 131 10.71 1.83 -7.62
CA PHE A 131 10.35 2.38 -8.93
C PHE A 131 10.66 1.36 -10.03
N ASP A 132 11.88 0.83 -10.10
CA ASP A 132 12.31 -0.16 -11.10
C ASP A 132 11.46 -1.44 -11.06
N ARG A 133 11.00 -1.81 -9.86
CA ARG A 133 10.11 -2.97 -9.66
C ARG A 133 8.70 -2.76 -10.15
N LEU A 134 8.23 -1.52 -10.24
CA LEU A 134 6.86 -1.16 -10.61
C LEU A 134 6.76 -0.55 -12.02
N ASP A 135 7.86 -0.01 -12.55
CA ASP A 135 7.87 0.64 -13.84
C ASP A 135 7.48 -0.33 -14.97
N GLY A 136 6.71 0.17 -15.94
CA GLY A 136 6.19 -0.59 -17.07
C GLY A 136 5.21 -1.74 -16.71
N ARG A 137 4.80 -1.88 -15.45
CA ARG A 137 3.92 -2.97 -14.97
C ARG A 137 2.50 -2.50 -14.69
N LEU A 138 1.55 -3.42 -14.81
CA LEU A 138 0.22 -3.23 -14.21
C LEU A 138 0.34 -3.34 -12.69
N PHE A 139 0.05 -2.25 -11.99
CA PHE A 139 0.00 -2.22 -10.52
C PHE A 139 -1.32 -2.85 -10.07
N VAL A 140 -1.26 -3.98 -9.38
CA VAL A 140 -2.43 -4.72 -8.90
C VAL A 140 -2.42 -4.71 -7.37
N ALA A 141 -3.47 -4.16 -6.75
CA ALA A 141 -3.57 -4.12 -5.28
C ALA A 141 -5.01 -4.32 -4.81
N HIS A 142 -5.18 -4.65 -3.53
CA HIS A 142 -6.50 -4.79 -2.91
C HIS A 142 -6.95 -3.45 -2.35
N ASN A 143 -8.11 -2.96 -2.80
CA ASN A 143 -8.49 -1.57 -2.53
C ASN A 143 -7.41 -0.57 -2.99
N ALA A 144 -6.88 -0.78 -4.20
CA ALA A 144 -5.65 -0.16 -4.71
C ALA A 144 -5.52 1.37 -4.58
N ARG A 145 -6.62 2.11 -4.40
CA ARG A 145 -6.58 3.55 -4.09
C ARG A 145 -5.72 3.83 -2.86
N PHE A 146 -5.76 2.94 -1.86
CA PHE A 146 -4.99 3.07 -0.63
C PHE A 146 -3.49 2.92 -0.92
N ASP A 147 -3.04 1.76 -1.39
CA ASP A 147 -1.62 1.44 -1.60
C ASP A 147 -0.98 2.37 -2.61
N HIS A 148 -1.62 2.53 -3.77
CA HIS A 148 -1.15 3.42 -4.83
C HIS A 148 -1.08 4.87 -4.34
N GLY A 149 -2.05 5.32 -3.54
CA GLY A 149 -2.07 6.68 -2.99
C GLY A 149 -0.90 6.96 -2.06
N HIS A 150 -0.57 6.03 -1.17
CA HIS A 150 0.55 6.13 -0.24
C HIS A 150 1.89 6.03 -0.95
N LEU A 151 2.06 5.05 -1.84
CA LEU A 151 3.28 4.93 -2.64
C LEU A 151 3.51 6.17 -3.48
N ARG A 152 2.50 6.67 -4.20
CA ARG A 152 2.62 7.89 -5.00
C ARG A 152 3.00 9.10 -4.15
N ALA A 153 2.43 9.25 -2.94
CA ALA A 153 2.81 10.32 -2.02
C ALA A 153 4.25 10.19 -1.55
N ALA A 154 4.71 8.97 -1.23
CA ALA A 154 6.07 8.68 -0.81
C ALA A 154 7.09 8.92 -1.93
N PHE A 155 6.81 8.46 -3.15
CA PHE A 155 7.60 8.75 -4.34
C PHE A 155 7.76 10.23 -4.59
N ARG A 156 6.66 10.99 -4.51
CA ARG A 156 6.70 12.44 -4.67
C ARG A 156 7.57 13.13 -3.62
N ARG A 157 7.57 12.66 -2.36
CA ARG A 157 8.48 13.17 -1.32
C ARG A 157 9.94 12.82 -1.62
N ALA A 158 10.20 11.69 -2.26
CA ALA A 158 11.53 11.28 -2.73
C ALA A 158 11.96 11.93 -4.06
N GLY A 159 11.12 12.78 -4.67
CA GLY A 159 11.45 13.46 -5.93
C GLY A 159 11.14 12.67 -7.20
N LEU A 160 10.39 11.57 -7.10
CA LEU A 160 10.00 10.72 -8.23
C LEU A 160 8.49 10.88 -8.53
N ASP A 161 8.10 10.86 -9.81
CA ASP A 161 6.68 10.83 -10.24
C ASP A 161 6.35 9.48 -10.89
N MET A 162 5.84 8.55 -10.07
CA MET A 162 5.40 7.24 -10.55
C MET A 162 3.88 7.27 -10.83
N ARG A 163 3.49 6.82 -12.04
CA ARG A 163 2.10 6.79 -12.50
C ARG A 163 1.77 5.48 -13.23
N PRO A 164 1.78 4.34 -12.52
CA PRO A 164 1.46 3.07 -13.14
C PRO A 164 -0.01 3.05 -13.53
N GLN A 165 -0.36 2.22 -14.51
CA GLN A 165 -1.74 1.79 -14.65
C GLN A 165 -2.11 0.90 -13.45
N VAL A 166 -3.32 1.06 -12.92
CA VAL A 166 -3.74 0.45 -11.65
C VAL A 166 -4.97 -0.43 -11.87
N LEU A 167 -4.93 -1.64 -11.33
CA LEU A 167 -6.07 -2.56 -11.23
C LEU A 167 -6.39 -2.86 -9.76
N CYS A 168 -7.63 -2.56 -9.37
CA CYS A 168 -8.10 -2.84 -8.01
C CYS A 168 -8.81 -4.19 -7.95
N THR A 169 -8.29 -5.13 -7.14
CA THR A 169 -8.85 -6.49 -7.04
C THR A 169 -10.25 -6.52 -6.40
N VAL A 170 -10.62 -5.53 -5.59
CA VAL A 170 -12.00 -5.36 -5.09
C VAL A 170 -12.96 -5.09 -6.25
N LYS A 171 -12.60 -4.15 -7.15
CA LYS A 171 -13.42 -3.81 -8.32
C LYS A 171 -13.49 -4.99 -9.28
N LEU A 172 -12.36 -5.65 -9.53
CA LEU A 172 -12.27 -6.86 -10.34
C LEU A 172 -13.18 -7.96 -9.81
N SER A 173 -13.10 -8.24 -8.50
CA SER A 173 -13.92 -9.25 -7.86
C SER A 173 -15.42 -8.92 -7.94
N ARG A 174 -15.82 -7.65 -7.73
CA ARG A 174 -17.22 -7.22 -7.89
C ARG A 174 -17.74 -7.45 -9.31
N ARG A 175 -16.92 -7.17 -10.33
CA ARG A 175 -17.31 -7.33 -11.73
C ARG A 175 -17.43 -8.79 -12.14
N LEU A 176 -16.52 -9.64 -11.67
CA LEU A 176 -16.50 -11.08 -11.97
C LEU A 176 -17.48 -11.90 -11.14
N PHE A 177 -17.82 -11.44 -9.94
CA PHE A 177 -18.64 -12.16 -8.97
C PHE A 177 -19.77 -11.28 -8.42
N PRO A 178 -20.69 -10.78 -9.27
CA PRO A 178 -21.70 -9.78 -8.89
C PRO A 178 -22.71 -10.29 -7.84
N ASP A 179 -22.91 -11.60 -7.74
CA ASP A 179 -23.84 -12.20 -6.77
C ASP A 179 -23.31 -12.20 -5.33
N HIS A 180 -22.04 -11.86 -5.13
CA HIS A 180 -21.46 -11.80 -3.81
C HIS A 180 -21.50 -10.38 -3.24
N ARG A 181 -21.84 -10.27 -1.95
CA ARG A 181 -21.96 -8.96 -1.28
C ARG A 181 -20.63 -8.42 -0.75
N ARG A 182 -19.70 -9.31 -0.39
CA ARG A 182 -18.43 -8.96 0.27
C ARG A 182 -17.26 -9.31 -0.63
N HIS A 183 -16.29 -8.41 -0.73
CA HIS A 183 -15.11 -8.55 -1.59
C HIS A 183 -13.83 -8.08 -0.88
N GLY A 184 -13.82 -8.05 0.45
CA GLY A 184 -12.61 -7.84 1.22
C GLY A 184 -11.68 -9.04 1.08
N LEU A 185 -10.38 -8.86 1.35
CA LEU A 185 -9.36 -9.88 1.14
C LEU A 185 -9.71 -11.18 1.87
N ASP A 186 -10.17 -11.10 3.13
CA ASP A 186 -10.58 -12.28 3.90
C ASP A 186 -11.72 -13.07 3.24
N HIS A 187 -12.68 -12.38 2.60
CA HIS A 187 -13.75 -13.04 1.84
C HIS A 187 -13.24 -13.65 0.54
N LEU A 188 -12.18 -13.11 -0.06
CA LEU A 188 -11.53 -13.74 -1.22
C LEU A 188 -10.77 -14.99 -0.79
N ILE A 189 -10.05 -14.92 0.34
CA ILE A 189 -9.34 -16.06 0.92
C ILE A 189 -10.31 -17.22 1.13
N GLU A 190 -11.39 -16.98 1.86
CA GLU A 190 -12.40 -18.00 2.18
C GLU A 190 -13.05 -18.57 0.91
N ARG A 191 -13.54 -17.70 0.02
CA ARG A 191 -14.29 -18.11 -1.18
C ARG A 191 -13.46 -18.93 -2.15
N HIS A 192 -12.19 -18.57 -2.33
CA HIS A 192 -11.33 -19.17 -3.35
C HIS A 192 -10.37 -20.21 -2.79
N GLY A 193 -10.41 -20.47 -1.47
CA GLY A 193 -9.51 -21.39 -0.79
C GLY A 193 -8.05 -20.96 -0.94
N LEU A 194 -7.76 -19.67 -0.79
CA LEU A 194 -6.40 -19.15 -0.90
C LEU A 194 -5.59 -19.57 0.34
N VAL A 195 -4.31 -19.88 0.13
CA VAL A 195 -3.42 -20.33 1.20
C VAL A 195 -2.74 -19.12 1.83
N VAL A 196 -3.06 -18.88 3.09
CA VAL A 196 -2.47 -17.80 3.89
C VAL A 196 -1.14 -18.27 4.47
N ALA A 197 -0.05 -17.61 4.06
CA ALA A 197 1.27 -17.82 4.66
C ALA A 197 1.45 -16.91 5.89
N ASP A 198 1.23 -15.60 5.70
CA ASP A 198 1.36 -14.57 6.75
C ASP A 198 0.37 -13.44 6.45
N ARG A 199 -0.70 -13.32 7.24
CA ARG A 199 -1.77 -12.33 7.01
C ARG A 199 -1.41 -11.04 7.75
N HIS A 200 -1.69 -9.89 7.12
CA HIS A 200 -1.32 -8.56 7.64
C HIS A 200 0.19 -8.30 7.62
N ARG A 201 0.86 -8.97 6.69
CA ARG A 201 2.22 -8.68 6.27
C ARG A 201 2.18 -8.42 4.78
N ALA A 202 2.85 -7.36 4.34
CA ALA A 202 2.65 -6.83 3.00
C ALA A 202 2.93 -7.90 1.91
N LEU A 203 4.01 -8.69 2.06
CA LEU A 203 4.31 -9.73 1.07
C LEU A 203 3.26 -10.85 1.06
N GLY A 204 2.80 -11.28 2.24
CA GLY A 204 1.82 -12.35 2.36
C GLY A 204 0.47 -11.94 1.75
N ASP A 205 0.06 -10.70 1.93
CA ASP A 205 -1.14 -10.15 1.30
C ASP A 205 -0.98 -10.02 -0.22
N ALA A 206 0.18 -9.55 -0.72
CA ALA A 206 0.47 -9.51 -2.16
C ALA A 206 0.47 -10.91 -2.81
N GLN A 207 0.99 -11.93 -2.12
CA GLN A 207 0.93 -13.34 -2.54
C GLN A 207 -0.52 -13.84 -2.64
N LEU A 208 -1.41 -13.44 -1.74
CA LEU A 208 -2.83 -13.79 -1.82
C LEU A 208 -3.49 -13.18 -3.06
N LEU A 209 -3.10 -11.96 -3.45
CA LEU A 209 -3.60 -11.35 -4.70
C LEU A 209 -3.12 -12.12 -5.93
N TRP A 210 -1.86 -12.58 -5.93
CA TRP A 210 -1.36 -13.44 -6.99
C TRP A 210 -2.13 -14.78 -7.05
N GLN A 211 -2.40 -15.41 -5.92
CA GLN A 211 -3.23 -16.63 -5.89
C GLN A 211 -4.65 -16.37 -6.40
N PHE A 212 -5.27 -15.26 -5.99
CA PHE A 212 -6.58 -14.85 -6.50
C PHE A 212 -6.56 -14.66 -8.01
N TRP A 213 -5.51 -14.03 -8.54
CA TRP A 213 -5.30 -13.88 -9.98
C TRP A 213 -5.26 -15.23 -10.71
N GLN A 214 -4.50 -16.19 -10.19
CA GLN A 214 -4.47 -17.54 -10.76
C GLN A 214 -5.85 -18.19 -10.75
N LYS A 215 -6.60 -18.05 -9.64
CA LYS A 215 -7.96 -18.62 -9.50
C LYS A 215 -8.96 -18.05 -10.50
N ILE A 216 -8.95 -16.74 -10.75
CA ILE A 216 -9.85 -16.16 -11.74
C ILE A 216 -9.51 -16.61 -13.17
N HIS A 217 -8.22 -16.82 -13.48
CA HIS A 217 -7.78 -17.37 -14.77
C HIS A 217 -8.10 -18.85 -14.95
N GLU A 218 -8.20 -19.63 -13.86
CA GLU A 218 -8.74 -21.00 -13.90
C GLU A 218 -10.26 -21.01 -14.13
N ARG A 219 -10.98 -19.99 -13.65
CA ARG A 219 -12.44 -19.95 -13.63
C ARG A 219 -13.07 -19.30 -14.86
N PHE A 220 -12.46 -18.25 -15.40
CA PHE A 220 -13.06 -17.44 -16.46
C PHE A 220 -12.26 -17.54 -17.77
N PRO A 221 -12.94 -17.51 -18.92
CA PRO A 221 -12.27 -17.46 -20.21
C PRO A 221 -11.37 -16.23 -20.36
N PRO A 222 -10.24 -16.34 -21.09
CA PRO A 222 -9.29 -15.24 -21.28
C PRO A 222 -9.92 -13.98 -21.88
N GLY A 223 -10.85 -14.13 -22.83
CA GLY A 223 -11.54 -13.01 -23.47
C GLY A 223 -12.38 -12.18 -22.49
N GLN A 224 -13.14 -12.85 -21.62
CA GLN A 224 -13.97 -12.20 -20.60
C GLN A 224 -13.11 -11.45 -19.57
N LEU A 225 -12.01 -12.06 -19.12
CA LEU A 225 -11.07 -11.40 -18.21
C LEU A 225 -10.44 -10.16 -18.85
N SER A 226 -10.02 -10.28 -20.11
CA SER A 226 -9.41 -9.17 -20.85
C SER A 226 -10.36 -8.00 -21.03
N GLU A 227 -11.64 -8.27 -21.29
CA GLU A 227 -12.69 -7.25 -21.38
C GLU A 227 -12.89 -6.52 -20.05
N VAL A 228 -13.10 -7.27 -18.96
CA VAL A 228 -13.26 -6.70 -17.61
C VAL A 228 -12.03 -5.90 -17.18
N MET A 229 -10.82 -6.39 -17.44
CA MET A 229 -9.59 -5.67 -17.11
C MET A 229 -9.47 -4.37 -17.91
N ARG A 230 -9.81 -4.39 -19.21
CA ARG A 230 -9.81 -3.19 -20.05
C ARG A 230 -10.78 -2.13 -19.54
N GLU A 231 -11.99 -2.53 -19.14
CA GLU A 231 -12.96 -1.62 -18.51
C GLU A 231 -12.41 -0.98 -17.22
N LEU A 232 -11.71 -1.77 -16.39
CA LEU A 232 -11.26 -1.33 -15.07
C LEU A 232 -9.96 -0.51 -15.08
N VAL A 233 -9.05 -0.81 -16.01
CA VAL A 233 -7.76 -0.11 -16.17
C VAL A 233 -7.91 1.11 -17.09
N GLY A 234 -8.78 1.01 -18.10
CA GLY A 234 -8.94 1.98 -19.18
C GLY A 234 -9.77 3.22 -18.87
N HIS A 235 -10.24 3.41 -17.63
CA HIS A 235 -10.97 4.62 -17.25
C HIS A 235 -10.22 5.42 -16.19
N PRO A 236 -9.57 6.55 -16.55
CA PRO A 236 -9.88 7.74 -15.78
C PRO A 236 -11.40 7.86 -15.80
N SER A 237 -12.04 7.86 -14.62
CA SER A 237 -13.45 8.19 -14.56
C SER A 237 -13.56 9.61 -15.11
N LEU A 238 -14.05 9.72 -16.34
CA LEU A 238 -14.51 11.01 -16.81
C LEU A 238 -15.60 11.43 -15.83
N PRO A 239 -15.58 12.69 -15.35
CA PRO A 239 -16.75 13.27 -14.73
C PRO A 239 -17.99 12.89 -15.54
N PRO A 240 -19.12 12.51 -14.90
CA PRO A 240 -20.29 11.95 -15.59
C PRO A 240 -20.91 12.87 -16.66
N HIS A 241 -20.42 14.10 -16.78
CA HIS A 241 -20.86 15.13 -17.71
C HIS A 241 -19.89 15.35 -18.89
N LEU A 242 -18.79 14.58 -18.97
CA LEU A 242 -17.84 14.66 -20.09
C LEU A 242 -18.03 13.47 -21.02
N ASP A 243 -18.32 13.79 -22.28
CA ASP A 243 -18.48 12.82 -23.35
C ASP A 243 -17.10 12.25 -23.75
N PRO A 244 -16.91 10.92 -23.73
CA PRO A 244 -15.67 10.28 -24.18
C PRO A 244 -15.26 10.66 -25.61
N GLU A 245 -16.22 10.90 -26.52
CA GLU A 245 -15.92 11.27 -27.91
C GLU A 245 -15.26 12.66 -27.99
N GLN A 246 -15.68 13.59 -27.15
CA GLN A 246 -15.09 14.95 -27.08
C GLN A 246 -13.65 14.94 -26.56
N ILE A 247 -13.26 13.92 -25.79
CA ILE A 247 -11.90 13.76 -25.27
C ILE A 247 -10.99 13.09 -26.29
N ALA A 248 -11.52 12.17 -27.09
CA ALA A 248 -10.78 11.51 -28.16
C ALA A 248 -10.33 12.50 -29.26
N ASP A 249 -11.07 13.60 -29.43
CA ASP A 249 -10.77 14.66 -30.40
C ASP A 249 -9.77 15.73 -29.89
N LEU A 250 -9.27 15.59 -28.65
CA LEU A 250 -8.31 16.55 -28.10
C LEU A 250 -6.91 16.38 -28.71
N PRO A 251 -6.18 17.50 -28.94
CA PRO A 251 -4.82 17.43 -29.47
C PRO A 251 -3.83 16.83 -28.47
N ASP A 252 -2.89 16.00 -28.95
CA ASP A 252 -1.80 15.39 -28.18
C ASP A 252 -0.70 16.37 -27.72
N ALA A 253 -0.99 17.67 -27.68
CA ALA A 253 -0.08 18.74 -27.30
C ALA A 253 -0.49 19.40 -25.96
N PRO A 254 0.46 19.94 -25.18
CA PRO A 254 0.13 20.68 -23.96
C PRO A 254 -0.81 21.86 -24.24
N GLY A 255 -1.85 22.03 -23.43
CA GLY A 255 -2.85 23.09 -23.58
C GLY A 255 -3.65 23.35 -22.31
N VAL A 256 -4.48 24.40 -22.34
CA VAL A 256 -5.39 24.76 -21.25
C VAL A 256 -6.83 24.47 -21.69
N TYR A 257 -7.57 23.73 -20.87
CA TYR A 257 -8.98 23.41 -21.09
C TYR A 257 -9.86 24.18 -20.10
N LEU A 258 -10.92 24.81 -20.60
CA LEU A 258 -11.91 25.54 -19.80
C LEU A 258 -13.22 24.75 -19.80
N PHE A 259 -13.74 24.42 -18.61
CA PHE A 259 -15.03 23.77 -18.45
C PHE A 259 -16.08 24.82 -18.08
N TYR A 260 -17.17 24.87 -18.84
CA TYR A 260 -18.28 25.79 -18.59
C TYR A 260 -19.48 25.00 -18.04
N GLY A 261 -20.04 25.45 -16.91
CA GLY A 261 -21.30 24.91 -16.40
C GLY A 261 -22.51 25.48 -17.16
N GLU A 262 -23.66 24.81 -17.07
CA GLU A 262 -24.90 25.20 -17.78
C GLU A 262 -25.47 26.57 -17.37
N ARG A 263 -24.99 27.18 -16.28
CA ARG A 263 -25.22 28.59 -16.00
C ARG A 263 -24.00 29.35 -16.45
N GLY A 264 -24.12 30.12 -17.53
CA GLY A 264 -23.07 30.93 -18.14
C GLY A 264 -22.46 32.00 -17.23
N GLY A 265 -21.77 31.58 -16.17
CA GLY A 265 -20.84 32.36 -15.38
C GLY A 265 -19.40 31.99 -15.76
N ASP A 266 -18.50 32.95 -15.59
CA ASP A 266 -17.11 32.93 -16.05
C ASP A 266 -16.36 31.61 -15.80
N PRO A 267 -15.42 31.23 -16.69
CA PRO A 267 -14.66 29.99 -16.55
C PRO A 267 -13.77 30.04 -15.30
N ALA A 268 -13.90 29.04 -14.43
CA ALA A 268 -12.96 28.84 -13.33
C ALA A 268 -11.68 28.18 -13.87
N PRO A 269 -10.47 28.73 -13.60
CA PRO A 269 -9.24 27.99 -13.84
C PRO A 269 -9.24 26.74 -12.95
N ALA A 270 -8.76 25.61 -13.49
CA ALA A 270 -8.60 24.38 -12.72
C ALA A 270 -7.54 24.58 -11.62
N GLY A 271 -7.97 25.03 -10.45
CA GLY A 271 -7.12 25.30 -9.30
C GLY A 271 -7.90 25.93 -8.16
N GLY A 272 -8.35 25.10 -7.22
CA GLY A 272 -9.05 25.53 -6.01
C GLY A 272 -10.09 24.49 -5.59
N SER A 273 -9.66 23.47 -4.84
CA SER A 273 -10.57 22.59 -4.14
C SER A 273 -11.07 23.31 -2.88
N ASP A 274 -12.26 23.87 -2.94
CA ASP A 274 -13.06 24.17 -1.76
C ASP A 274 -14.38 23.39 -1.83
N ASP A 275 -14.82 23.01 -0.64
CA ASP A 275 -16.02 22.27 -0.25
C ASP A 275 -15.95 20.73 -0.38
N ALA A 276 -15.67 20.03 0.72
CA ALA A 276 -16.60 19.74 1.83
C ALA A 276 -17.60 18.65 1.45
N ASP A 277 -17.17 17.40 1.63
CA ASP A 277 -18.08 16.33 2.04
C ASP A 277 -17.31 15.39 2.97
N GLY A 278 -17.69 15.41 4.25
CA GLY A 278 -17.00 14.68 5.32
C GLY A 278 -17.28 13.18 5.26
N PRO A 279 -16.32 12.30 5.59
CA PRO A 279 -16.60 10.88 5.65
C PRO A 279 -17.40 10.55 6.91
N ALA A 280 -18.59 9.97 6.70
CA ALA A 280 -19.37 9.29 7.70
C ALA A 280 -18.52 8.25 8.44
N ARG A 281 -18.39 8.44 9.75
CA ARG A 281 -17.76 7.50 10.69
C ARG A 281 -18.69 6.31 10.90
N ALA A 282 -18.22 5.12 10.57
CA ALA A 282 -18.75 3.88 11.11
C ALA A 282 -18.04 3.59 12.44
N ALA A 283 -18.79 3.55 13.54
CA ALA A 283 -18.34 3.01 14.82
C ALA A 283 -19.00 1.62 15.03
N PRO A 284 -18.31 0.66 15.68
CA PRO A 284 -18.87 -0.65 15.97
C PRO A 284 -19.78 -0.63 17.20
N ASP A 285 -20.74 -1.53 17.16
CA ASP A 285 -21.77 -1.84 18.15
C ASP A 285 -21.17 -2.40 19.45
N ALA A 286 -21.51 -1.82 20.60
CA ALA A 286 -21.19 -2.38 21.92
C ALA A 286 -22.21 -1.91 22.99
N GLY A 287 -23.04 -2.85 23.42
CA GLY A 287 -23.33 -3.14 24.83
C GLY A 287 -23.92 -2.03 25.70
N ALA A 288 -25.22 -2.11 25.93
CA ALA A 288 -25.96 -1.36 26.93
C ALA A 288 -25.43 -1.56 28.36
N SER A 289 -25.30 -0.47 29.12
CA SER A 289 -25.49 -0.38 30.59
C SER A 289 -25.55 1.09 31.02
N SER A 290 -26.70 1.50 31.57
CA SER A 290 -26.91 2.71 32.40
C SER A 290 -26.14 2.59 33.75
N PRO A 291 -25.96 3.63 34.62
CA PRO A 291 -26.83 4.82 34.79
C PRO A 291 -26.18 6.19 35.18
N SER A 292 -27.05 7.21 35.16
CA SER A 292 -27.18 8.39 36.05
C SER A 292 -26.03 9.41 36.23
N ALA A 293 -26.27 10.66 35.79
CA ALA A 293 -26.48 11.83 36.67
C ALA A 293 -26.65 13.13 35.84
N SER A 294 -27.65 13.93 36.21
CA SER A 294 -27.97 15.27 35.68
C SER A 294 -27.20 16.39 36.45
N PRO A 295 -27.51 17.70 36.28
CA PRO A 295 -26.99 18.58 35.24
C PRO A 295 -26.31 19.85 35.84
N SER A 296 -25.61 20.64 35.03
CA SER A 296 -25.40 22.06 35.35
C SER A 296 -25.44 22.93 34.10
N ALA A 297 -26.02 24.11 34.27
CA ALA A 297 -26.62 24.94 33.25
C ALA A 297 -25.69 26.03 32.71
N SER A 298 -25.93 26.42 31.45
CA SER A 298 -25.57 27.69 30.80
C SER A 298 -26.39 28.88 31.40
N PRO A 299 -26.44 30.14 30.87
CA PRO A 299 -25.84 30.69 29.63
C PRO A 299 -25.40 32.20 29.68
N PHE A 300 -25.07 32.75 28.48
CA PHE A 300 -25.01 34.17 28.03
C PHE A 300 -23.70 34.96 28.32
N ALA A 301 -23.14 35.83 27.46
CA ALA A 301 -23.57 36.45 26.19
C ALA A 301 -22.34 36.95 25.36
N SER A 302 -22.50 37.05 24.04
CA SER A 302 -21.66 37.83 23.08
C SER A 302 -22.17 39.29 22.96
N PRO A 303 -21.76 40.13 21.98
CA PRO A 303 -20.44 40.46 21.41
C PRO A 303 -20.17 41.99 21.44
N SER A 304 -19.00 42.45 20.99
CA SER A 304 -18.86 43.83 20.47
C SER A 304 -17.97 43.88 19.24
N ALA A 305 -18.48 44.57 18.22
CA ALA A 305 -17.83 44.94 16.97
C ALA A 305 -17.85 46.47 16.89
N SER A 306 -16.83 47.09 16.24
CA SER A 306 -16.97 48.25 15.33
C SER A 306 -15.63 48.99 15.04
N PRO A 307 -15.56 49.81 13.96
CA PRO A 307 -14.42 49.86 13.03
C PRO A 307 -13.82 51.28 12.79
N SER A 308 -12.84 51.40 11.87
CA SER A 308 -12.52 52.61 11.07
C SER A 308 -11.65 52.19 9.85
N ALA A 309 -12.07 52.31 8.57
CA ALA A 309 -12.23 53.47 7.66
C ALA A 309 -10.88 54.18 7.32
N SER A 310 -10.20 53.89 6.19
CA SER A 310 -10.32 54.49 4.81
C SER A 310 -9.57 55.85 4.65
N PRO A 311 -9.29 56.39 3.43
CA PRO A 311 -8.97 55.85 2.08
C PRO A 311 -7.88 56.66 1.30
N SER A 312 -7.57 56.28 0.05
CA SER A 312 -7.20 57.12 -1.14
C SER A 312 -6.41 56.28 -2.16
N ALA A 313 -6.37 56.47 -3.48
CA ALA A 313 -7.20 57.11 -4.51
C ALA A 313 -6.68 56.57 -5.87
N SER A 314 -7.56 56.38 -6.86
CA SER A 314 -7.26 55.99 -8.26
C SER A 314 -6.73 57.19 -9.08
N PRO A 315 -6.68 57.21 -10.45
CA PRO A 315 -6.57 56.16 -11.48
C PRO A 315 -5.52 56.52 -12.59
N SER A 316 -5.24 55.62 -13.56
CA SER A 316 -5.04 56.05 -14.95
C SER A 316 -5.30 54.92 -15.95
N ALA A 317 -5.94 55.27 -17.06
CA ALA A 317 -6.39 54.42 -18.15
C ALA A 317 -5.54 54.67 -19.40
N SER A 318 -5.35 53.65 -20.25
CA SER A 318 -5.58 53.76 -21.71
C SER A 318 -5.18 52.50 -22.50
N PRO A 319 -5.69 52.34 -23.74
CA PRO A 319 -6.06 51.06 -24.32
C PRO A 319 -5.13 50.61 -25.47
N PHE A 320 -5.22 49.35 -25.89
CA PHE A 320 -4.89 48.99 -27.27
C PHE A 320 -5.84 47.93 -27.81
N ALA A 321 -6.47 48.28 -28.93
CA ALA A 321 -7.33 47.43 -29.74
C ALA A 321 -6.50 46.69 -30.80
N GLY A 322 -6.90 45.46 -31.17
CA GLY A 322 -6.22 44.70 -32.21
C GLY A 322 -6.95 43.41 -32.64
N ARG A 323 -8.01 43.60 -33.42
CA ARG A 323 -8.73 42.71 -34.35
C ARG A 323 -8.40 41.20 -34.52
N ALA A 324 -9.52 40.48 -34.60
CA ALA A 324 -9.89 39.17 -35.14
C ALA A 324 -9.30 38.65 -36.49
N ARG A 325 -9.54 37.33 -36.66
CA ARG A 325 -9.61 36.45 -37.87
C ARG A 325 -8.45 35.44 -37.91
N THR A 326 -8.62 34.13 -38.10
CA THR A 326 -9.71 33.22 -38.53
C THR A 326 -9.60 31.93 -37.74
#